data_AF-Q9KX49-F1
#
_entry.id   AF-Q9KX49-F1
#
_cell.length_a   1.000
_cell.length_b   1.000
_cell.length_c   1.000
_cell.angle_alpha   90.00
_cell.angle_beta   90.00
_cell.angle_gamma   90.00
#
_symmetry.space_group_name_H-M   'P 1'
#
loop_
_entity.id
_entity.type
_entity.pdbx_description
1 polymer ?
#
loop_
_entity_poly.entity_id
_entity_poly.type
_entity_poly.pdbx_seq_one_letter_code
_entity_poly.pdbx_strand_id
1 'polypeptide(L)'
;MFVRAMKSCFSALALCFALASATPAMAGGDGPEAMVMDNMCMVMFGYDMIHITAYEANGARDQYCDHIPVVGSIIFTFDIANPEFRDYPIEVRIIRDPLVPISA
;
A
#
# COMPACT_ATOMS: atom_id res chain seq x y z
N MET A 1 16.45 -10.91 -51.40
CA MET A 1 15.89 -11.67 -50.25
C MET A 1 16.60 -11.36 -48.93
N PHE A 2 17.95 -11.30 -48.89
CA PHE A 2 18.75 -11.00 -47.68
C PHE A 2 18.34 -9.74 -46.88
N VAL A 3 18.03 -8.63 -47.55
CA VAL A 3 17.70 -7.35 -46.90
C VAL A 3 16.35 -7.38 -46.16
N ARG A 4 15.41 -8.24 -46.57
CA ARG A 4 14.12 -8.42 -45.88
C ARG A 4 14.28 -9.25 -44.60
N ALA A 5 15.12 -10.29 -44.64
CA ALA A 5 15.42 -11.12 -43.48
C ALA A 5 16.15 -10.32 -42.38
N MET A 6 17.10 -9.44 -42.75
CA MET A 6 17.78 -8.56 -41.80
C MET A 6 16.82 -7.57 -41.11
N LYS A 7 15.87 -6.97 -41.83
CA LYS A 7 14.88 -6.04 -41.25
C LYS A 7 13.91 -6.73 -40.28
N SER A 8 13.48 -7.95 -40.60
CA SER A 8 12.62 -8.75 -39.70
C SER A 8 13.36 -9.16 -38.42
N CYS A 9 14.64 -9.50 -38.51
CA CYS A 9 15.44 -9.87 -37.34
C CYS A 9 15.70 -8.65 -36.43
N PHE A 10 15.98 -7.49 -37.02
CA PHE A 10 16.17 -6.24 -36.27
C PHE A 10 14.89 -5.79 -35.56
N SER A 11 13.73 -5.94 -36.22
CA SER A 11 12.41 -5.63 -35.63
C SER A 11 12.08 -6.58 -34.47
N ALA A 12 12.34 -7.88 -34.62
CA ALA A 12 12.12 -8.86 -33.56
C ALA A 12 13.02 -8.60 -32.34
N LEU A 13 14.29 -8.24 -32.57
CA LEU A 13 15.23 -7.94 -31.48
C LEU A 13 14.85 -6.66 -30.74
N ALA A 14 14.39 -5.62 -31.45
CA ALA A 14 13.90 -4.39 -30.85
C ALA A 14 12.64 -4.62 -29.99
N LEU A 15 11.74 -5.51 -30.44
CA LEU A 15 10.53 -5.87 -29.69
C LEU A 15 10.87 -6.64 -28.40
N CYS A 16 11.82 -7.58 -28.46
CA CYS A 16 12.28 -8.30 -27.28
C CYS A 16 12.97 -7.38 -26.26
N PHE A 17 13.72 -6.37 -26.72
CA PHE A 17 14.37 -5.42 -25.82
C PHE A 17 13.35 -4.51 -25.09
N ALA A 18 12.26 -4.12 -25.76
CA ALA A 18 11.19 -3.32 -25.14
C ALA A 18 10.42 -4.08 -24.05
N LEU A 19 10.27 -5.40 -24.17
CA LEU A 19 9.63 -6.25 -23.15
C LEU A 19 10.54 -6.45 -21.92
N ALA A 20 11.86 -6.40 -22.10
CA ALA A 20 12.82 -6.61 -21.01
C ALA A 20 13.00 -5.39 -20.09
N SER A 21 12.58 -4.18 -20.51
CA SER A 21 12.72 -2.95 -19.73
C SER A 21 11.59 -2.68 -18.72
N ALA A 22 10.61 -3.58 -18.60
CA ALA A 22 9.53 -3.44 -17.61
C ALA A 22 10.03 -3.83 -16.20
N THR A 23 10.87 -2.99 -15.60
CA THR A 23 11.21 -3.11 -14.18
C THR A 23 10.02 -2.61 -13.35
N PRO A 24 9.54 -3.39 -12.35
CA PRO A 24 8.53 -2.88 -11.43
C PRO A 24 9.10 -1.67 -10.69
N ALA A 25 8.42 -0.52 -10.79
CA ALA A 25 8.79 0.67 -10.03
C ALA A 25 8.58 0.37 -8.55
N MET A 26 9.68 0.29 -7.79
CA MET A 26 9.62 0.28 -6.33
C MET A 26 9.38 1.71 -5.86
N ALA A 27 8.11 2.08 -5.73
CA ALA A 27 7.72 3.29 -5.03
C ALA A 27 7.88 3.05 -3.52
N GLY A 28 9.07 3.35 -3.00
CA GLY A 28 9.32 3.49 -1.56
C GLY A 28 8.96 4.91 -1.15
N GLY A 29 7.67 5.21 -1.07
CA GLY A 29 7.19 6.41 -0.39
C GLY A 29 6.97 6.07 1.08
N ASP A 30 7.48 6.92 1.98
CA ASP A 30 6.97 6.95 3.33
C ASP A 30 5.48 7.29 3.19
N GLY A 31 4.61 6.36 3.57
CA GLY A 31 3.17 6.57 3.46
C GLY A 31 2.74 7.78 4.29
N PRO A 32 1.56 8.34 4.05
CA PRO A 32 1.04 9.37 4.94
C PRO A 32 1.05 8.91 6.40
N GLU A 33 1.66 9.72 7.27
CA GLU A 33 1.76 9.42 8.70
C GLU A 33 0.35 9.31 9.30
N ALA A 34 0.14 8.30 10.14
CA ALA A 34 -1.07 8.19 10.92
C ALA A 34 -1.06 9.28 12.01
N MET A 35 -2.15 10.02 12.10
CA MET A 35 -2.35 11.04 13.13
C MET A 35 -3.54 10.67 14.01
N VAL A 36 -3.44 11.03 15.29
CA VAL A 36 -4.48 10.75 16.29
C VAL A 36 -5.15 12.07 16.67
N MET A 37 -6.46 12.14 16.52
CA MET A 37 -7.29 13.27 16.93
C MET A 37 -8.51 12.75 17.70
N ASP A 38 -8.71 13.17 18.95
CA ASP A 38 -9.86 12.79 19.79
C ASP A 38 -10.16 11.28 19.83
N ASN A 39 -9.13 10.45 20.04
CA ASN A 39 -9.19 8.97 20.03
C ASN A 39 -9.58 8.34 18.68
N MET A 40 -9.56 9.11 17.59
CA MET A 40 -9.75 8.63 16.24
C MET A 40 -8.41 8.66 15.50
N CYS A 41 -7.96 7.50 15.01
CA CYS A 41 -6.80 7.43 14.14
C CYS A 41 -7.24 7.80 12.73
N MET A 42 -6.43 8.57 12.02
CA MET A 42 -6.70 8.96 10.65
C MET A 42 -5.41 9.03 9.85
N VAL A 43 -5.50 8.64 8.59
CA VAL A 43 -4.42 8.76 7.60
C VAL A 43 -4.81 9.83 6.60
N MET A 44 -3.91 10.79 6.39
CA MET A 44 -4.17 11.96 5.57
C MET A 44 -3.74 11.78 4.13
N PHE A 45 -4.62 12.11 3.20
CA PHE A 45 -4.34 12.20 1.78
C PHE A 45 -4.58 13.64 1.34
N GLY A 46 -3.60 14.51 1.59
CA GLY A 46 -3.77 15.96 1.42
C GLY A 46 -4.72 16.53 2.48
N TYR A 47 -5.94 16.89 2.08
CA TYR A 47 -6.99 17.37 2.98
C TYR A 47 -8.05 16.31 3.29
N ASP A 48 -8.05 15.21 2.54
CA ASP A 48 -8.96 14.08 2.76
C ASP A 48 -8.36 13.14 3.81
N MET A 49 -9.24 12.39 4.47
CA MET A 49 -8.86 11.50 5.56
C MET A 49 -9.59 10.17 5.46
N ILE A 50 -8.87 9.12 5.83
CA ILE A 50 -9.44 7.79 6.09
C ILE A 50 -9.27 7.52 7.58
N HIS A 51 -10.38 7.35 8.29
CA HIS A 51 -10.32 6.94 9.69
C HIS A 51 -9.96 5.46 9.78
N ILE A 52 -9.08 5.14 10.74
CA ILE A 52 -8.66 3.78 11.01
C ILE A 52 -9.01 3.46 12.46
N THR A 53 -9.56 2.28 12.69
CA THR A 53 -9.79 1.77 14.04
C THR A 53 -9.44 0.30 14.11
N ALA A 54 -8.65 -0.07 15.11
CA ALA A 54 -8.29 -1.45 15.38
C ALA A 54 -9.03 -1.97 16.61
N TYR A 55 -9.51 -3.22 16.54
CA TYR A 55 -10.20 -3.92 17.62
C TYR A 55 -9.59 -5.31 17.82
N GLU A 56 -9.56 -5.81 19.05
CA GLU A 56 -9.24 -7.21 19.30
C GLU A 56 -10.48 -8.10 19.07
N ALA A 57 -10.37 -9.13 18.25
CA ALA A 57 -11.53 -9.95 17.87
C ALA A 57 -12.14 -10.73 19.05
N ASN A 58 -11.29 -11.18 19.98
CA ASN A 58 -11.67 -12.03 21.11
C ASN A 58 -11.56 -11.32 22.48
N GLY A 59 -11.17 -10.04 22.48
CA GLY A 59 -10.80 -9.31 23.69
C GLY A 59 -11.75 -8.18 24.07
N ALA A 60 -11.20 -7.19 24.75
CA ALA A 60 -11.94 -6.01 25.22
C ALA A 60 -12.54 -5.21 24.05
N ARG A 61 -13.63 -4.46 24.32
CA ARG A 61 -14.29 -3.57 23.35
C ARG A 61 -13.53 -2.26 23.11
N ASP A 62 -12.23 -2.29 23.38
CA ASP A 62 -11.36 -1.14 23.29
C ASP A 62 -10.97 -0.88 21.84
N GLN A 63 -10.75 0.40 21.55
CA GLN A 63 -10.36 0.91 20.25
C GLN A 63 -8.88 1.26 20.29
N TYR A 64 -8.14 0.78 19.30
CA TYR A 64 -6.71 1.01 19.16
C TYR A 64 -6.42 1.79 17.87
N CYS A 65 -5.34 2.57 17.91
CA CYS A 65 -4.90 3.43 16.82
C CYS A 65 -3.58 2.90 16.24
N ASP A 66 -2.45 3.44 16.69
CA ASP A 66 -1.08 3.11 16.30
C ASP A 66 -0.46 2.03 17.20
N HIS A 67 -0.86 2.00 18.48
CA HIS A 67 -0.35 1.04 19.45
C HIS A 67 -1.35 -0.07 19.75
N ILE A 68 -0.99 -1.30 19.39
CA ILE A 68 -1.77 -2.51 19.66
C ILE A 68 -1.09 -3.26 20.81
N PRO A 69 -1.73 -3.38 21.99
CA PRO A 69 -1.05 -3.82 23.22
C PRO A 69 -0.79 -5.33 23.29
N VAL A 70 -1.49 -6.13 22.49
CA VAL A 70 -1.45 -7.60 22.54
C VAL A 70 -1.29 -8.19 21.16
N VAL A 71 -0.60 -9.33 21.09
CA VAL A 71 -0.51 -10.13 19.86
C VAL A 71 -1.74 -11.04 19.78
N GLY A 72 -2.43 -11.04 18.64
CA GLY A 72 -3.63 -11.85 18.46
C GLY A 72 -4.39 -11.53 17.18
N SER A 73 -5.67 -11.90 17.16
CA SER A 73 -6.57 -11.58 16.06
C SER A 73 -7.06 -10.13 16.20
N ILE A 74 -6.63 -9.28 15.27
CA ILE A 74 -6.97 -7.86 15.23
C ILE A 74 -7.83 -7.57 14.00
N ILE A 75 -8.89 -6.80 14.19
CA ILE A 75 -9.78 -6.32 13.13
C ILE A 75 -9.48 -4.85 12.88
N PHE A 76 -9.07 -4.51 11.66
CA PHE A 76 -8.93 -3.13 11.21
C PHE A 76 -10.18 -2.70 10.45
N THR A 77 -10.70 -1.53 10.80
CA THR A 77 -11.80 -0.86 10.10
C THR A 77 -11.27 0.40 9.45
N PHE A 78 -11.61 0.63 8.19
CA PHE A 78 -11.24 1.82 7.42
C PHE A 78 -12.52 2.55 7.02
N ASP A 79 -12.70 3.78 7.47
CA ASP A 79 -13.84 4.64 7.11
C ASP A 79 -13.37 5.81 6.25
N ILE A 80 -13.82 5.83 5.00
CA ILE A 80 -13.45 6.82 4.00
C ILE A 80 -14.36 8.04 4.16
N ALA A 81 -13.79 9.15 4.64
CA ALA A 81 -14.55 10.37 4.92
C ALA A 81 -15.09 11.04 3.65
N ASN A 82 -14.29 11.08 2.57
CA ASN A 82 -14.70 11.67 1.31
C ASN A 82 -15.39 10.61 0.41
N PRO A 83 -16.68 10.79 0.04
CA PRO A 83 -17.37 9.83 -0.81
C PRO A 83 -16.76 9.66 -2.20
N GLU A 84 -16.06 10.66 -2.74
CA GLU A 84 -15.37 10.57 -4.04
C GLU A 84 -14.30 9.48 -4.05
N PHE A 85 -13.65 9.25 -2.91
CA PHE A 85 -12.61 8.23 -2.80
C PHE A 85 -13.14 6.80 -2.91
N ARG A 86 -14.46 6.60 -2.81
CA ARG A 86 -15.09 5.28 -2.96
C ARG A 86 -15.06 4.78 -4.41
N ASP A 87 -14.89 5.68 -5.36
CA ASP A 87 -14.77 5.35 -6.79
C ASP A 87 -13.30 5.15 -7.22
N TYR A 88 -12.34 5.41 -6.34
CA TYR A 88 -10.91 5.18 -6.61
C TYR A 88 -10.47 3.78 -6.20
N PRO A 89 -9.54 3.16 -6.96
CA PRO A 89 -8.91 1.92 -6.54
C PRO A 89 -7.98 2.18 -5.34
N ILE A 90 -8.24 1.50 -4.22
CA ILE A 90 -7.43 1.59 -3.00
C ILE A 90 -6.76 0.25 -2.75
N GLU A 91 -5.44 0.25 -2.55
CA GLU A 91 -4.64 -0.91 -2.16
C GLU A 91 -4.15 -0.73 -0.72
N VAL A 92 -4.24 -1.79 0.08
CA VAL A 92 -3.71 -1.82 1.45
C VAL A 92 -2.66 -2.92 1.55
N ARG A 93 -1.45 -2.55 2.01
CA ARG A 93 -0.38 -3.50 2.29
C ARG A 93 0.19 -3.27 3.69
N ILE A 94 0.02 -4.25 4.56
CA ILE A 94 0.62 -4.24 5.91
C ILE A 94 2.02 -4.86 5.81
N ILE A 95 3.03 -4.10 6.22
CA ILE A 95 4.43 -4.53 6.23
C ILE A 95 5.02 -4.41 7.63
N ARG A 96 6.08 -5.16 7.90
CA ARG A 96 6.94 -4.88 9.05
C ARG A 96 7.78 -3.65 8.73
N ASP A 97 7.91 -2.75 9.70
CA ASP A 97 8.80 -1.60 9.58
C ASP A 97 10.25 -2.09 9.38
N PRO A 98 10.91 -1.72 8.27
CA PRO A 98 12.28 -2.15 7.99
C PRO A 98 13.32 -1.53 8.94
N LEU A 99 12.97 -0.47 9.66
CA LEU A 99 13.85 0.26 10.58
C LEU A 99 13.73 -0.22 12.03
N VAL A 100 12.65 -0.93 12.39
CA VAL A 100 12.43 -1.45 13.74
C VAL A 100 12.88 -2.92 13.82
N PRO A 101 13.93 -3.25 14.59
CA PRO A 101 14.34 -4.63 14.78
C PRO A 101 13.27 -5.42 15.52
N ILE A 102 12.86 -6.54 14.95
CA ILE A 102 12.01 -7.54 15.60
C ILE A 102 12.79 -8.21 16.73
N SER A 103 12.75 -7.63 17.93
CA SER A 103 13.16 -8.34 19.14
C SER A 103 12.09 -9.38 19.46
N ALA A 104 12.46 -10.65 19.28
CA ALA A 104 11.68 -11.79 19.74
C ALA A 104 11.74 -11.93 21.27
#